data_AF-E9JB27-F1
#
_entry.id   AF-E9JB27-F1
#
_cell.length_a   1.000
_cell.length_b   1.000
_cell.length_c   1.000
_cell.angle_alpha   90.00
_cell.angle_beta   90.00
_cell.angle_gamma   90.00
#
_symmetry.space_group_name_H-M   'P 1'
#
loop_
_entity.id
_entity.type
_entity.pdbx_description
1 polymer ?
#
loop_
_entity_poly.entity_id
_entity_poly.type
_entity_poly.pdbx_seq_one_letter_code
_entity_poly.pdbx_strand_id
1 'polypeptide(L)'
;MFVNPNVVDFQLGKNLVNFYVDPETLLEWLSMGQGDERDMQLIALEQLCMLLLMSDNVDRCFECCPPRTFLPALCRIFLDELVPDSVLEVTARAITYYLDVSAECTRRVVAMEGAVKAICSRLSGAGLGSRVSRDLAEQCIKVLELVCAREAGAVFEAGGLPCALCFIREHGARVHRDTLHSAMAVVTRLCGKVEPQDKTLPDCVEALSVLLRHEDAHVADGALRCFASLADRFSRRGTDPAPLASNGLVSELLYRYNLWIF
;
A
#
# COMPACT_ATOMS: atom_id res chain seq x y z
N MET A 1 21.54 -5.65 -5.60
CA MET A 1 22.48 -4.70 -4.96
C MET A 1 22.84 -5.31 -3.62
N PHE A 2 24.07 -5.81 -3.49
CA PHE A 2 24.53 -6.50 -2.28
C PHE A 2 24.53 -5.50 -1.12
N VAL A 3 23.71 -5.74 -0.10
CA VAL A 3 23.74 -4.94 1.13
C VAL A 3 24.99 -5.35 1.90
N ASN A 4 25.86 -4.37 2.12
CA ASN A 4 27.11 -4.46 2.84
C ASN A 4 26.82 -4.74 4.33
N PRO A 5 27.30 -5.83 4.95
CA PRO A 5 26.94 -6.22 6.32
C PRO A 5 27.59 -5.38 7.44
N ASN A 6 28.24 -4.25 7.13
CA ASN A 6 29.05 -3.50 8.10
C ASN A 6 28.58 -2.05 8.37
N VAL A 7 27.27 -1.78 8.38
CA VAL A 7 26.75 -0.48 8.84
C VAL A 7 25.56 -0.65 9.78
N VAL A 8 25.81 -1.19 10.98
CA VAL A 8 25.15 -0.74 12.21
C VAL A 8 26.14 -0.91 13.37
N ASP A 9 27.27 -0.19 13.30
CA ASP A 9 28.17 -0.03 14.43
C ASP A 9 27.73 1.22 15.20
N PHE A 10 26.70 1.06 16.05
CA PHE A 10 26.39 2.03 17.10
C PHE A 10 26.92 1.44 18.41
N GLN A 11 28.18 1.72 18.70
CA GLN A 11 28.78 1.46 19.99
C GLN A 11 28.08 2.29 21.07
N LEU A 12 27.37 1.63 21.97
CA LEU A 12 27.37 1.95 23.41
C LEU A 12 26.94 0.70 24.18
N GLY A 13 27.96 -0.04 24.64
CA GLY A 13 27.81 -1.16 25.53
C GLY A 13 27.37 -0.77 26.95
N LYS A 14 26.90 -1.80 27.67
CA LYS A 14 26.47 -1.85 29.08
C LYS A 14 25.00 -1.46 29.31
N ASN A 15 24.12 -2.41 29.02
CA ASN A 15 22.77 -2.66 29.60
C ASN A 15 21.74 -3.12 28.55
N LEU A 16 22.14 -3.95 27.58
CA LEU A 16 21.16 -4.76 26.84
C LEU A 16 20.68 -5.88 27.76
N VAL A 17 19.73 -5.55 28.63
CA VAL A 17 18.66 -6.51 28.89
C VAL A 17 18.05 -6.74 27.51
N ASN A 18 18.39 -7.85 26.85
CA ASN A 18 17.50 -8.42 25.86
C ASN A 18 16.21 -8.69 26.63
N PHE A 19 15.28 -7.73 26.65
CA PHE A 19 13.90 -8.04 26.93
C PHE A 19 13.47 -8.87 25.73
N TYR A 20 13.72 -10.18 25.82
CA TYR A 20 13.03 -11.17 25.03
C TYR A 20 11.59 -11.11 25.54
N VAL A 21 10.83 -10.14 25.03
CA VAL A 21 9.40 -10.04 25.29
C VAL A 21 8.81 -11.25 24.59
N ASP A 22 8.20 -12.14 25.37
CA ASP A 22 7.59 -13.32 24.80
C ASP A 22 6.44 -12.93 23.84
N PRO A 23 6.12 -13.76 22.85
CA PRO A 23 5.12 -13.42 21.86
C PRO A 23 3.72 -13.17 22.42
N GLU A 24 3.37 -13.77 23.57
CA GLU A 24 2.07 -13.54 24.21
C GLU A 24 2.01 -12.12 24.77
N THR A 25 3.04 -11.70 25.49
CA THR A 25 3.19 -10.32 25.98
C THR A 25 3.20 -9.31 24.83
N LEU A 26 3.89 -9.60 23.71
CA LEU A 26 3.85 -8.74 22.52
C LEU A 26 2.41 -8.59 22.00
N LEU A 27 1.67 -9.69 21.88
CA LEU A 27 0.30 -9.67 21.38
C LEU A 27 -0.66 -8.92 22.31
N GLU A 28 -0.45 -9.04 23.63
CA GLU A 28 -1.17 -8.26 24.64
C GLU A 28 -0.93 -6.76 24.43
N TRP A 29 0.34 -6.33 24.32
CA TRP A 29 0.69 -4.92 24.12
C TRP A 29 0.17 -4.35 22.80
N LEU A 30 0.13 -5.15 21.73
CA LEU A 30 -0.50 -4.74 20.47
C LEU A 30 -1.99 -4.44 20.63
N SER A 31 -2.65 -5.11 21.59
CA SER A 31 -4.07 -4.96 21.87
C SER A 31 -4.38 -3.83 22.85
N MET A 32 -3.36 -3.23 23.49
CA MET A 32 -3.52 -2.04 24.33
C MET A 32 -3.66 -0.79 23.45
N GLY A 33 -4.48 0.19 23.84
CA GLY A 33 -4.94 1.20 22.88
C GLY A 33 -5.41 2.53 23.44
N GLN A 34 -5.18 2.82 24.73
CA GLN A 34 -5.66 4.07 25.33
C GLN A 34 -4.57 4.81 26.10
N GLY A 35 -4.44 6.12 25.85
CA GLY A 35 -3.54 7.00 26.59
C GLY A 35 -2.08 6.53 26.57
N ASP A 36 -1.46 6.43 27.74
CA ASP A 36 -0.06 6.04 27.95
C ASP A 36 0.25 4.61 27.45
N GLU A 37 -0.76 3.79 27.16
CA GLU A 37 -0.59 2.47 26.56
C GLU A 37 -0.10 2.52 25.11
N ARG A 38 -0.18 3.67 24.43
CA ARG A 38 0.28 3.82 23.04
C ARG A 38 1.79 3.69 22.90
N ASP A 39 2.54 4.11 23.91
CA ASP A 39 4.00 3.94 23.93
C ASP A 39 4.36 2.45 24.06
N MET A 40 3.62 1.69 24.87
CA MET A 40 3.78 0.23 24.95
C MET A 40 3.40 -0.46 23.63
N GLN A 41 2.31 -0.03 22.99
CA GLN A 41 1.90 -0.53 21.69
C GLN A 41 2.98 -0.27 20.62
N LEU A 42 3.61 0.91 20.64
CA LEU A 42 4.70 1.25 19.73
C LEU A 42 5.95 0.38 19.96
N ILE A 43 6.34 0.17 21.23
CA ILE A 43 7.45 -0.73 21.59
C ILE A 43 7.17 -2.16 21.08
N ALA A 44 5.95 -2.66 21.27
CA ALA A 44 5.56 -3.98 20.80
C ALA A 44 5.65 -4.10 19.27
N LEU A 45 5.19 -3.07 18.56
CA LEU A 45 5.26 -2.99 17.10
C LEU A 45 6.71 -2.96 16.58
N GLU A 46 7.59 -2.19 17.22
CA GLU A 46 9.01 -2.12 16.85
C GLU A 46 9.71 -3.46 17.07
N GLN A 47 9.45 -4.12 18.20
CA GLN A 47 10.03 -5.45 18.47
C GLN A 47 9.48 -6.50 17.53
N LEU A 48 8.19 -6.48 17.21
CA LEU A 48 7.62 -7.36 16.20
C LEU A 48 8.30 -7.13 14.84
N CYS A 49 8.45 -5.87 14.42
CA CYS A 49 9.15 -5.52 13.17
C CYS A 49 10.58 -6.07 13.15
N MET A 50 11.32 -5.92 14.24
CA MET A 50 12.68 -6.45 14.36
C MET A 50 12.70 -7.97 14.26
N LEU A 51 11.80 -8.68 14.95
CA LEU A 51 11.71 -10.15 14.89
C LEU A 51 11.38 -10.65 13.48
N LEU A 52 10.45 -9.99 12.78
CA LEU A 52 10.07 -10.34 11.41
C LEU A 52 11.21 -10.08 10.42
N LEU A 53 11.89 -8.93 10.52
CA LEU A 53 12.93 -8.53 9.58
C LEU A 53 14.23 -9.34 9.75
N MET A 54 14.58 -9.69 10.98
CA MET A 54 15.81 -10.42 11.30
C MET A 54 15.64 -11.94 11.18
N SER A 55 14.43 -12.44 10.91
CA SER A 55 14.20 -13.87 10.79
C SER A 55 14.79 -14.42 9.49
N ASP A 56 15.68 -15.40 9.63
CA ASP A 56 16.24 -16.18 8.52
C ASP A 56 15.43 -17.46 8.23
N ASN A 57 14.38 -17.72 9.01
CA ASN A 57 13.59 -18.94 8.95
C ASN A 57 12.09 -18.65 9.15
N VAL A 58 11.33 -18.80 8.06
CA VAL A 58 9.88 -18.55 8.01
C VAL A 58 9.10 -19.40 9.02
N ASP A 59 9.43 -20.68 9.16
CA ASP A 59 8.71 -21.59 10.04
C ASP A 59 8.89 -21.17 11.51
N ARG A 60 10.13 -20.88 11.92
CA ARG A 60 10.41 -20.36 13.28
C ARG A 60 9.78 -19.00 13.52
N CYS A 61 9.81 -18.13 12.51
CA CYS A 61 9.14 -16.83 12.56
C CYS A 61 7.65 -16.99 12.86
N PHE A 62 6.97 -17.90 12.15
CA PHE A 62 5.54 -18.13 12.30
C PHE A 62 5.18 -19.00 13.51
N GLU A 63 6.11 -19.80 14.03
CA GLU A 63 5.98 -20.44 15.35
C GLU A 63 5.99 -19.40 16.46
N CYS A 64 6.96 -18.47 16.44
CA CYS A 64 7.07 -17.40 17.43
C CYS A 64 5.96 -16.36 17.28
N CYS A 65 5.70 -15.88 16.06
CA CYS A 65 4.75 -14.82 15.77
C CYS A 65 3.74 -15.30 14.71
N PRO A 66 2.72 -16.10 15.10
CA PRO A 66 1.80 -16.69 14.14
C PRO A 66 0.97 -15.64 13.38
N PRO A 67 0.97 -15.63 12.04
CA PRO A 67 0.16 -14.69 11.25
C PRO A 67 -1.33 -14.76 11.57
N ARG A 68 -1.81 -15.91 12.06
CA ARG A 68 -3.22 -16.13 12.44
C ARG A 68 -3.66 -15.27 13.65
N THR A 69 -2.74 -14.88 14.53
CA THR A 69 -3.06 -14.08 15.72
C THR A 69 -2.58 -12.64 15.55
N PHE A 70 -1.37 -12.45 15.02
CA PHE A 70 -0.76 -11.13 14.88
C PHE A 70 -1.39 -10.27 13.77
N LEU A 71 -1.70 -10.82 12.58
CA LEU A 71 -2.31 -10.01 11.52
C LEU A 71 -3.69 -9.45 11.92
N PRO A 72 -4.59 -10.23 12.56
CA PRO A 72 -5.81 -9.67 13.11
C PRO A 72 -5.58 -8.55 14.13
N ALA A 73 -4.56 -8.66 15.00
CA ALA A 73 -4.23 -7.60 15.96
C ALA A 73 -3.77 -6.33 15.23
N LEU A 74 -2.86 -6.44 14.27
CA LEU A 74 -2.39 -5.31 13.45
C LEU A 74 -3.52 -4.65 12.66
N CYS A 75 -4.43 -5.45 12.08
CA CYS A 75 -5.58 -4.91 11.36
C CYS A 75 -6.54 -4.14 12.29
N ARG A 76 -6.69 -4.56 13.56
CA ARG A 76 -7.51 -3.83 14.55
C ARG A 76 -6.94 -2.46 14.87
N ILE A 77 -5.62 -2.31 14.90
CA ILE A 77 -4.97 -0.99 15.08
C ILE A 77 -5.37 -0.05 13.96
N PHE A 78 -5.42 -0.52 12.71
CA PHE A 78 -5.88 0.29 11.57
C PHE A 78 -7.36 0.70 11.65
N LEU A 79 -8.20 -0.15 12.26
CA LEU A 79 -9.64 0.09 12.40
C LEU A 79 -9.97 1.14 13.47
N ASP A 80 -9.05 1.40 14.40
CA ASP A 80 -9.22 2.44 15.40
C ASP A 80 -8.84 3.81 14.81
N GLU A 81 -9.83 4.71 14.68
CA GLU A 81 -9.68 6.02 14.07
C GLU A 81 -8.78 6.98 14.87
N LEU A 82 -8.58 6.73 16.17
CA LEU A 82 -7.83 7.61 17.08
C LEU A 82 -6.33 7.29 17.14
N VAL A 83 -5.89 6.21 16.48
CA VAL A 83 -4.47 5.85 16.47
C VAL A 83 -3.63 6.91 15.76
N PRO A 84 -2.51 7.36 16.35
CA PRO A 84 -1.61 8.32 15.72
C PRO A 84 -0.83 7.72 14.54
N ASP A 85 -0.43 8.57 13.60
CA ASP A 85 0.29 8.16 12.38
C ASP A 85 1.57 7.36 12.68
N SER A 86 2.29 7.66 13.77
CA SER A 86 3.51 6.94 14.15
C SER A 86 3.25 5.46 14.45
N VAL A 87 2.15 5.15 15.14
CA VAL A 87 1.77 3.77 15.46
C VAL A 87 1.24 3.07 14.19
N LEU A 88 0.47 3.78 13.36
CA LEU A 88 -0.03 3.24 12.10
C LEU A 88 1.09 2.92 11.11
N GLU A 89 2.14 3.75 11.05
CA GLU A 89 3.29 3.55 10.18
C GLU A 89 4.00 2.23 10.52
N VAL A 90 4.36 2.03 11.79
CA VAL A 90 5.03 0.79 12.21
C VAL A 90 4.09 -0.42 12.06
N THR A 91 2.78 -0.24 12.27
CA THR A 91 1.79 -1.29 12.01
C THR A 91 1.77 -1.69 10.54
N ALA A 92 1.76 -0.72 9.62
CA ALA A 92 1.80 -0.96 8.18
C ALA A 92 3.07 -1.70 7.77
N ARG A 93 4.21 -1.32 8.35
CA ARG A 93 5.50 -1.97 8.15
C ARG A 93 5.51 -3.42 8.63
N ALA A 94 4.96 -3.69 9.81
CA ALA A 94 4.81 -5.06 10.32
C ALA A 94 3.91 -5.92 9.41
N ILE A 95 2.79 -5.38 8.90
CA ILE A 95 1.93 -6.07 7.92
C ILE A 95 2.74 -6.37 6.66
N THR A 96 3.46 -5.38 6.11
CA THR A 96 4.32 -5.57 4.93
C THR A 96 5.30 -6.72 5.12
N TYR A 97 5.99 -6.80 6.26
CA TYR A 97 6.91 -7.91 6.54
C TYR A 97 6.21 -9.28 6.55
N TYR A 98 5.03 -9.40 7.15
CA TYR A 98 4.26 -10.65 7.07
C TYR A 98 3.89 -11.04 5.63
N LEU A 99 3.55 -10.06 4.80
CA LEU A 99 3.18 -10.27 3.40
C LEU A 99 4.41 -10.64 2.54
N ASP A 100 5.57 -10.07 2.84
CA ASP A 100 6.85 -10.39 2.18
C ASP A 100 7.36 -11.79 2.57
N VAL A 101 7.18 -12.18 3.84
CA VAL A 101 7.54 -13.54 4.32
C VAL A 101 6.66 -14.61 3.69
N SER A 102 5.34 -14.37 3.61
CA SER A 102 4.42 -15.28 2.95
C SER A 102 3.27 -14.55 2.30
N ALA A 103 3.17 -14.73 0.99
CA ALA A 103 2.08 -14.19 0.21
C ALA A 103 0.71 -14.77 0.62
N GLU A 104 0.64 -15.87 1.40
CA GLU A 104 -0.64 -16.39 1.92
C GLU A 104 -1.25 -15.53 3.03
N CYS A 105 -0.45 -14.64 3.61
CA CYS A 105 -0.89 -13.68 4.62
C CYS A 105 -1.90 -12.67 4.06
N THR A 106 -1.92 -12.41 2.74
CA THR A 106 -2.87 -11.46 2.12
C THR A 106 -4.32 -11.82 2.42
N ARG A 107 -4.67 -13.11 2.35
CA ARG A 107 -6.02 -13.61 2.66
C ARG A 107 -6.44 -13.31 4.09
N ARG A 108 -5.50 -13.28 5.04
CA ARG A 108 -5.79 -12.99 6.45
C ARG A 108 -6.09 -11.50 6.68
N VAL A 109 -5.38 -10.62 5.97
CA VAL A 109 -5.67 -9.17 6.00
C VAL A 109 -7.06 -8.91 5.42
N VAL A 110 -7.41 -9.53 4.29
CA VAL A 110 -8.73 -9.37 3.66
C VAL A 110 -9.86 -10.01 4.47
N ALA A 111 -9.59 -11.08 5.21
CA ALA A 111 -10.57 -11.71 6.09
C ALA A 111 -10.96 -10.84 7.31
N MET A 112 -10.17 -9.81 7.63
CA MET A 112 -10.52 -8.83 8.66
C MET A 112 -11.43 -7.76 8.04
N GLU A 113 -12.73 -7.82 8.38
CA GLU A 113 -13.72 -6.90 7.86
C GLU A 113 -13.32 -5.44 8.07
N GLY A 114 -13.37 -4.65 6.99
CA GLY A 114 -13.02 -3.23 7.02
C GLY A 114 -11.52 -2.91 7.01
N ALA A 115 -10.61 -3.89 7.19
CA ALA A 115 -9.17 -3.61 7.32
C ALA A 115 -8.58 -2.93 6.07
N VAL A 116 -8.85 -3.46 4.88
CA VAL A 116 -8.38 -2.86 3.62
C VAL A 116 -8.97 -1.46 3.41
N LYS A 117 -10.26 -1.29 3.74
CA LYS A 117 -10.93 0.01 3.66
C LYS A 117 -10.32 1.02 4.63
N ALA A 118 -9.97 0.60 5.85
CA ALA A 118 -9.30 1.44 6.82
C ALA A 118 -7.91 1.87 6.32
N ILE A 119 -7.13 0.95 5.74
CA ILE A 119 -5.83 1.29 5.11
C ILE A 119 -6.02 2.33 4.00
N CYS A 120 -7.02 2.17 3.12
CA CYS A 120 -7.34 3.17 2.10
C CYS A 120 -7.77 4.51 2.70
N SER A 121 -8.61 4.52 3.74
CA SER A 121 -9.02 5.74 4.44
C SER A 121 -7.82 6.46 5.08
N ARG A 122 -6.89 5.72 5.70
CA ARG A 122 -5.67 6.28 6.27
C ARG A 122 -4.75 6.86 5.21
N LEU A 123 -4.61 6.21 4.05
CA LEU A 123 -3.86 6.75 2.91
C LEU A 123 -4.47 8.06 2.39
N SER A 124 -5.80 8.12 2.24
CA SER A 124 -6.48 9.35 1.81
C SER A 124 -6.42 10.48 2.85
N GLY A 125 -6.35 10.14 4.14
CA GLY A 125 -6.24 11.11 5.24
C GLY A 125 -4.80 11.53 5.56
N ALA A 126 -3.82 10.70 5.21
CA ALA A 126 -2.40 10.94 5.43
C ALA A 126 -1.88 12.02 4.46
N GLY A 127 -2.13 13.29 4.79
CA GLY A 127 -1.52 14.40 4.09
C GLY A 127 0.00 14.38 4.27
N LEU A 128 0.75 14.93 3.30
CA LEU A 128 2.21 15.05 3.39
C LEU A 128 2.69 16.25 4.24
N GLY A 129 1.93 16.61 5.28
CA GLY A 129 2.21 17.76 6.15
C GLY A 129 3.37 17.52 7.13
N SER A 130 3.65 16.26 7.47
CA SER A 130 4.75 15.86 8.34
C SER A 130 5.58 14.73 7.71
N ARG A 131 6.75 14.42 8.30
CA ARG A 131 7.54 13.26 7.88
C ARG A 131 6.81 11.95 8.20
N VAL A 132 6.27 11.83 9.41
CA VAL A 132 5.58 10.62 9.87
C VAL A 132 4.36 10.30 9.01
N SER A 133 3.56 11.31 8.66
CA SER A 133 2.38 11.13 7.81
C SER A 133 2.77 10.74 6.36
N ARG A 134 3.92 11.22 5.86
CA ARG A 134 4.49 10.74 4.60
C ARG A 134 4.88 9.27 4.71
N ASP A 135 5.67 8.92 5.71
CA ASP A 135 6.16 7.56 5.91
C ASP A 135 4.96 6.58 6.03
N LEU A 136 3.89 6.96 6.74
CA LEU A 136 2.63 6.22 6.78
C LEU A 136 2.00 6.05 5.38
N ALA A 137 1.89 7.11 4.59
CA ALA A 137 1.32 7.03 3.25
C ALA A 137 2.11 6.06 2.35
N GLU A 138 3.45 6.10 2.43
CA GLU A 138 4.32 5.18 1.70
C GLU A 138 4.13 3.72 2.13
N GLN A 139 4.04 3.46 3.44
CA GLN A 139 3.77 2.12 3.96
C GLN A 139 2.37 1.63 3.59
N CYS A 140 1.34 2.48 3.64
CA CYS A 140 -0.01 2.13 3.20
C CYS A 140 -0.04 1.72 1.73
N ILE A 141 0.64 2.46 0.84
CA ILE A 141 0.78 2.08 -0.57
C ILE A 141 1.46 0.72 -0.70
N LYS A 142 2.51 0.45 0.10
CA LYS A 142 3.22 -0.82 0.04
C LYS A 142 2.34 -2.01 0.46
N VAL A 143 1.59 -1.85 1.54
CA VAL A 143 0.60 -2.87 1.97
C VAL A 143 -0.45 -3.08 0.88
N LEU A 144 -0.99 -2.01 0.31
CA LEU A 144 -1.99 -2.09 -0.77
C LEU A 144 -1.42 -2.77 -2.02
N GLU A 145 -0.17 -2.52 -2.39
CA GLU A 145 0.51 -3.20 -3.50
C GLU A 145 0.54 -4.72 -3.30
N LEU A 146 1.01 -5.16 -2.14
CA LEU A 146 1.15 -6.58 -1.80
C LEU A 146 -0.20 -7.28 -1.69
N VAL A 147 -1.20 -6.66 -1.05
CA VAL A 147 -2.56 -7.21 -0.98
C VAL A 147 -3.20 -7.24 -2.37
N CYS A 148 -3.09 -6.15 -3.15
CA CYS A 148 -3.66 -6.06 -4.49
C CYS A 148 -3.07 -7.11 -5.44
N ALA A 149 -1.81 -7.50 -5.26
CA ALA A 149 -1.16 -8.55 -6.08
C ALA A 149 -1.91 -9.88 -6.08
N ARG A 150 -2.64 -10.21 -5.00
CA ARG A 150 -3.42 -11.47 -4.90
C ARG A 150 -4.92 -11.25 -4.78
N GLU A 151 -5.30 -10.21 -4.04
CA GLU A 151 -6.67 -9.93 -3.63
C GLU A 151 -7.19 -8.62 -4.25
N ALA A 152 -6.89 -8.39 -5.53
CA ALA A 152 -7.28 -7.17 -6.25
C ALA A 152 -8.78 -6.85 -6.16
N GLY A 153 -9.65 -7.87 -6.07
CA GLY A 153 -11.09 -7.67 -5.86
C GLY A 153 -11.40 -6.96 -4.54
N ALA A 154 -10.84 -7.44 -3.44
CA ALA A 154 -11.04 -6.85 -2.13
C ALA A 154 -10.49 -5.40 -2.06
N VAL A 155 -9.34 -5.14 -2.69
CA VAL A 155 -8.78 -3.78 -2.75
C VAL A 155 -9.64 -2.86 -3.61
N PHE A 156 -10.21 -3.36 -4.71
CA PHE A 156 -11.14 -2.59 -5.55
C PHE A 156 -12.40 -2.21 -4.77
N GLU A 157 -13.04 -3.19 -4.12
CA GLU A 157 -14.25 -3.01 -3.32
C GLU A 157 -14.04 -2.06 -2.13
N ALA A 158 -12.83 -2.07 -1.55
CA ALA A 158 -12.44 -1.16 -0.48
C ALA A 158 -12.20 0.30 -0.92
N GLY A 159 -12.27 0.60 -2.23
CA GLY A 159 -12.00 1.93 -2.77
C GLY A 159 -10.52 2.23 -3.02
N GLY A 160 -9.69 1.19 -3.20
CA GLY A 160 -8.25 1.36 -3.41
C GLY A 160 -7.88 2.09 -4.70
N LEU A 161 -8.70 1.99 -5.76
CA LEU A 161 -8.43 2.65 -7.05
C LEU A 161 -8.48 4.19 -6.95
N PRO A 162 -9.60 4.81 -6.52
CA PRO A 162 -9.65 6.27 -6.37
C PRO A 162 -8.61 6.77 -5.36
N CYS A 163 -8.35 6.00 -4.29
CA CYS A 163 -7.33 6.33 -3.30
C CYS A 163 -5.92 6.40 -3.90
N ALA A 164 -5.49 5.36 -4.63
CA ALA A 164 -4.17 5.32 -5.26
C ALA A 164 -4.02 6.35 -6.40
N LEU A 165 -5.07 6.57 -7.21
CA LEU A 165 -5.08 7.62 -8.23
C LEU A 165 -4.91 9.01 -7.61
N CYS A 166 -5.63 9.30 -6.52
CA CYS A 166 -5.52 10.55 -5.79
C CYS A 166 -4.09 10.75 -5.25
N PHE A 167 -3.53 9.72 -4.60
CA PHE A 167 -2.17 9.75 -4.07
C PHE A 167 -1.13 10.10 -5.15
N ILE A 168 -1.17 9.44 -6.32
CA ILE A 168 -0.23 9.74 -7.40
C ILE A 168 -0.37 11.20 -7.86
N ARG A 169 -1.61 11.67 -8.05
CA ARG A 169 -1.89 13.03 -8.54
C ARG A 169 -1.44 14.12 -7.56
N GLU A 170 -1.73 13.95 -6.28
CA GLU A 170 -1.49 15.00 -5.27
C GLU A 170 -0.09 14.94 -4.68
N HIS A 171 0.52 13.76 -4.66
CA HIS A 171 1.72 13.50 -3.88
C HIS A 171 2.88 12.89 -4.68
N GLY A 172 2.67 12.51 -5.95
CA GLY A 172 3.67 11.81 -6.77
C GLY A 172 5.02 12.52 -6.89
N ALA A 173 5.04 13.86 -6.90
CA ALA A 173 6.28 14.65 -6.94
C ALA A 173 7.03 14.75 -5.59
N ARG A 174 6.42 14.32 -4.49
CA ARG A 174 6.91 14.51 -3.11
C ARG A 174 7.26 13.21 -2.38
N VAL A 175 7.09 12.07 -3.04
CA VAL A 175 7.31 10.73 -2.48
C VAL A 175 8.45 10.02 -3.21
N HIS A 176 8.96 8.97 -2.61
CA HIS A 176 9.98 8.14 -3.25
C HIS A 176 9.46 7.53 -4.57
N ARG A 177 10.36 7.43 -5.56
CA ARG A 177 10.04 6.89 -6.88
C ARG A 177 9.51 5.45 -6.81
N ASP A 178 10.07 4.64 -5.91
CA ASP A 178 9.62 3.26 -5.70
C ASP A 178 8.18 3.21 -5.15
N THR A 179 7.82 4.13 -4.26
CA THR A 179 6.45 4.28 -3.75
C THR A 179 5.49 4.73 -4.85
N LEU A 180 5.91 5.68 -5.68
CA LEU A 180 5.15 6.12 -6.84
C LEU A 180 4.87 4.96 -7.81
N HIS A 181 5.88 4.11 -8.07
CA HIS A 181 5.73 2.93 -8.93
C HIS A 181 4.85 1.86 -8.28
N SER A 182 4.95 1.67 -6.97
CA SER A 182 4.07 0.77 -6.20
C SER A 182 2.61 1.23 -6.28
N ALA A 183 2.36 2.54 -6.14
CA ALA A 183 1.02 3.12 -6.31
C ALA A 183 0.49 2.89 -7.73
N MET A 184 1.34 3.09 -8.75
CA MET A 184 0.97 2.85 -10.14
C MET A 184 0.67 1.36 -10.39
N ALA A 185 1.41 0.44 -9.77
CA ALA A 185 1.14 -1.00 -9.84
C ALA A 185 -0.24 -1.36 -9.28
N VAL A 186 -0.64 -0.73 -8.16
CA VAL A 186 -2.01 -0.83 -7.62
C VAL A 186 -3.02 -0.32 -8.65
N VAL A 187 -2.84 0.89 -9.18
CA VAL A 187 -3.76 1.49 -10.16
C VAL A 187 -3.91 0.62 -11.41
N THR A 188 -2.82 0.16 -12.02
CA THR A 188 -2.86 -0.68 -13.23
C THR A 188 -3.63 -1.98 -12.99
N ARG A 189 -3.43 -2.63 -11.83
CA ARG A 189 -4.13 -3.87 -11.52
C ARG A 189 -5.62 -3.63 -11.26
N LEU A 190 -5.97 -2.55 -10.56
CA LEU A 190 -7.36 -2.23 -10.25
C LEU A 190 -8.14 -1.67 -11.44
N CYS A 191 -7.50 -0.98 -12.39
CA CYS A 191 -8.16 -0.57 -13.63
C CYS A 191 -8.68 -1.77 -14.44
N GLY A 192 -8.01 -2.93 -14.33
CA GLY A 192 -8.48 -4.18 -14.91
C GLY A 192 -9.77 -4.73 -14.29
N LYS A 193 -10.27 -4.15 -13.19
CA LYS A 193 -11.53 -4.51 -12.52
C LYS A 193 -12.68 -3.55 -12.80
N VAL A 194 -12.41 -2.38 -13.36
CA VAL A 194 -13.43 -1.38 -13.70
C VAL A 194 -14.31 -1.92 -14.82
N GLU A 195 -15.61 -1.76 -14.67
CA GLU A 195 -16.61 -2.12 -15.66
C GLU A 195 -17.21 -0.85 -16.31
N PRO A 196 -17.66 -0.90 -17.58
CA PRO A 196 -18.21 0.25 -18.30
C PRO A 196 -19.37 0.98 -17.60
N GLN A 197 -20.15 0.25 -16.80
CA GLN A 197 -21.30 0.77 -16.05
C GLN A 197 -20.94 1.36 -14.68
N ASP A 198 -19.68 1.29 -14.27
CA ASP A 198 -19.26 1.80 -12.96
C ASP A 198 -19.46 3.31 -12.88
N LYS A 199 -20.13 3.77 -11.81
CA LYS A 199 -20.41 5.21 -11.59
C LYS A 199 -19.13 6.04 -11.45
N THR A 200 -18.04 5.42 -11.03
CA THR A 200 -16.72 6.04 -10.80
C THR A 200 -15.84 6.05 -12.05
N LEU A 201 -16.31 5.47 -13.18
CA LEU A 201 -15.54 5.43 -14.41
C LEU A 201 -15.13 6.84 -14.91
N PRO A 202 -16.00 7.86 -14.90
CA PRO A 202 -15.61 9.21 -15.35
C PRO A 202 -14.44 9.78 -14.55
N ASP A 203 -14.48 9.66 -13.22
CA ASP A 203 -13.42 10.13 -12.32
C ASP A 203 -12.10 9.38 -12.56
N CYS A 204 -12.19 8.07 -12.82
CA CYS A 204 -11.05 7.23 -13.17
C CYS A 204 -10.41 7.68 -14.49
N VAL A 205 -11.22 7.90 -15.53
CA VAL A 205 -10.76 8.36 -16.86
C VAL A 205 -10.10 9.73 -16.77
N GLU A 206 -10.70 10.66 -16.01
CA GLU A 206 -10.11 11.98 -15.79
C GLU A 206 -8.75 11.87 -15.09
N ALA A 207 -8.69 11.13 -13.98
CA ALA A 207 -7.45 10.94 -13.23
C ALA A 207 -6.36 10.31 -14.09
N LEU A 208 -6.67 9.23 -14.83
CA LEU A 208 -5.71 8.59 -15.74
C LEU A 208 -5.25 9.53 -16.86
N SER A 209 -6.14 10.40 -17.36
CA SER A 209 -5.78 11.37 -18.40
C SER A 209 -4.76 12.39 -17.90
N VAL A 210 -4.86 12.82 -16.64
CA VAL A 210 -3.83 13.64 -15.99
C VAL A 210 -2.50 12.88 -15.90
N LEU A 211 -2.54 11.59 -15.52
CA LEU A 211 -1.35 10.77 -15.38
C LEU A 211 -0.62 10.49 -16.71
N LEU A 212 -1.30 10.56 -17.86
CA LEU A 212 -0.65 10.46 -19.17
C LEU A 212 0.40 11.55 -19.41
N ARG A 213 0.34 12.67 -18.71
CA ARG A 213 1.30 13.78 -18.85
C ARG A 213 2.28 13.84 -17.68
N HIS A 214 2.34 12.79 -16.87
CA HIS A 214 3.24 12.73 -15.73
C HIS A 214 4.70 12.67 -16.19
N GLU A 215 5.60 13.37 -15.49
CA GLU A 215 7.02 13.46 -15.84
C GLU A 215 7.74 12.11 -15.71
N ASP A 216 7.35 11.30 -14.74
CA ASP A 216 7.83 9.92 -14.61
C ASP A 216 7.18 9.01 -15.68
N ALA A 217 8.02 8.50 -16.59
CA ALA A 217 7.60 7.64 -17.69
C ALA A 217 6.89 6.35 -17.24
N HIS A 218 7.25 5.76 -16.08
CA HIS A 218 6.59 4.56 -15.58
C HIS A 218 5.13 4.82 -15.22
N VAL A 219 4.84 6.00 -14.64
CA VAL A 219 3.47 6.44 -14.35
C VAL A 219 2.71 6.70 -15.64
N ALA A 220 3.32 7.45 -16.57
CA ALA A 220 2.65 7.82 -17.81
C ALA A 220 2.35 6.59 -18.70
N ASP A 221 3.27 5.64 -18.80
CA ASP A 221 3.07 4.36 -19.49
C ASP A 221 2.12 3.44 -18.72
N GLY A 222 2.13 3.51 -17.39
CA GLY A 222 1.15 2.86 -16.53
C GLY A 222 -0.27 3.31 -16.85
N ALA A 223 -0.49 4.62 -16.98
CA ALA A 223 -1.78 5.19 -17.35
C ALA A 223 -2.23 4.73 -18.74
N LEU A 224 -1.32 4.66 -19.73
CA LEU A 224 -1.62 4.08 -21.05
C LEU A 224 -2.06 2.61 -20.94
N ARG A 225 -1.37 1.79 -20.13
CA ARG A 225 -1.77 0.40 -19.88
C ARG A 225 -3.14 0.30 -19.21
N CYS A 226 -3.49 1.23 -18.33
CA CYS A 226 -4.84 1.33 -17.76
C CYS A 226 -5.88 1.60 -18.84
N PHE A 227 -5.66 2.57 -19.72
CA PHE A 227 -6.57 2.85 -20.84
C PHE A 227 -6.73 1.66 -21.78
N ALA A 228 -5.65 0.95 -22.09
CA ALA A 228 -5.72 -0.28 -22.88
C ALA A 228 -6.58 -1.36 -22.19
N SER A 229 -6.44 -1.51 -20.86
CA SER A 229 -7.24 -2.45 -20.07
C SER A 229 -8.72 -2.06 -20.04
N LEU A 230 -9.03 -0.77 -19.89
CA LEU A 230 -10.40 -0.26 -19.96
C LEU A 230 -10.99 -0.48 -21.36
N ALA A 231 -10.26 -0.18 -22.43
CA ALA A 231 -10.70 -0.39 -23.80
C ALA A 231 -11.00 -1.87 -24.08
N ASP A 232 -10.16 -2.81 -23.61
CA ASP A 232 -10.42 -4.25 -23.69
C ASP A 232 -11.72 -4.63 -22.95
N ARG A 233 -11.97 -4.05 -21.77
CA ARG A 233 -13.23 -4.26 -21.02
C ARG A 233 -14.45 -3.79 -21.81
N PHE A 234 -14.42 -2.58 -22.37
CA PHE A 234 -15.50 -2.07 -23.23
C PHE A 234 -15.75 -2.98 -24.43
N SER A 235 -14.68 -3.42 -25.11
CA SER A 235 -14.76 -4.32 -26.26
C SER A 235 -15.42 -5.66 -25.89
N ARG A 236 -14.99 -6.30 -24.79
CA ARG A 236 -15.58 -7.57 -24.33
C ARG A 236 -17.04 -7.47 -23.92
N ARG A 237 -17.47 -6.29 -23.44
CA ARG A 237 -18.87 -6.02 -23.08
C ARG A 237 -19.72 -5.54 -24.27
N GLY A 238 -19.12 -5.33 -25.44
CA GLY A 238 -19.81 -4.78 -26.61
C GLY A 238 -20.36 -3.37 -26.36
N THR A 239 -19.70 -2.59 -25.50
CA THR A 239 -20.11 -1.23 -25.13
C THR A 239 -19.22 -0.21 -25.85
N ASP A 240 -19.78 0.95 -26.21
CA ASP A 240 -19.06 2.03 -26.88
C ASP A 240 -17.96 2.61 -25.98
N PRO A 241 -16.66 2.57 -26.38
CA PRO A 241 -15.55 3.13 -25.61
C PRO A 241 -15.45 4.66 -25.67
N ALA A 242 -16.38 5.37 -26.33
CA ALA A 242 -16.40 6.83 -26.39
C ALA A 242 -16.14 7.55 -25.04
N PRO A 243 -16.63 7.07 -23.88
CA PRO A 243 -16.34 7.70 -22.59
C PRO A 243 -14.84 7.80 -22.26
N LEU A 244 -14.01 6.88 -22.76
CA LEU A 244 -12.56 6.88 -22.54
C LEU A 244 -11.85 8.06 -23.24
N ALA A 245 -12.44 8.59 -24.30
CA ALA A 245 -11.89 9.70 -25.07
C ALA A 245 -12.25 11.08 -24.50
N SER A 246 -13.09 11.15 -23.47
CA SER A 246 -13.69 12.39 -22.93
C SER A 246 -12.67 13.42 -22.45
N ASN A 247 -11.49 12.99 -22.01
CA ASN A 247 -10.48 13.84 -21.36
C ASN A 247 -9.18 13.97 -22.18
N GLY A 248 -9.28 13.94 -23.51
CA GLY A 248 -8.15 14.25 -24.40
C GLY A 248 -7.19 13.08 -24.67
N LEU A 249 -7.57 11.84 -24.32
CA LEU A 249 -6.81 10.62 -24.60
C LEU A 249 -6.36 10.52 -26.06
N VAL A 250 -7.27 10.78 -27.01
CA VAL A 250 -6.98 10.67 -28.46
C VAL A 250 -5.88 11.63 -28.88
N SER A 251 -5.96 12.89 -28.44
CA SER A 251 -4.95 13.90 -28.73
C SER A 251 -3.59 13.51 -28.17
N GLU A 252 -3.55 12.94 -26.97
CA GLU A 252 -2.33 12.48 -26.32
C GLU A 252 -1.69 11.29 -27.06
N LEU A 253 -2.50 10.33 -27.51
CA LEU A 253 -2.03 9.19 -28.32
C LEU A 253 -1.45 9.66 -29.65
N LEU A 254 -2.09 10.61 -30.33
CA LEU A 254 -1.58 11.20 -31.57
C LEU A 254 -0.28 11.96 -31.35
N TYR A 255 -0.19 12.76 -30.28
CA TYR A 255 1.02 13.49 -29.92
C TYR A 255 2.20 12.53 -29.68
N ARG A 256 1.98 11.48 -28.88
CA ARG A 256 3.00 10.46 -28.62
C ARG A 256 3.40 9.75 -29.90
N TYR A 257 2.45 9.29 -30.72
CA TYR A 257 2.76 8.64 -32.00
C TYR A 257 3.66 9.50 -32.91
N ASN A 258 3.40 10.81 -32.97
CA ASN A 258 4.21 11.74 -33.75
C ASN A 258 5.63 11.92 -33.20
N LEU A 259 5.84 11.80 -31.88
CA LEU A 259 7.18 11.80 -31.28
C LEU A 259 8.00 10.56 -31.64
N TRP A 260 7.37 9.43 -31.99
CA TRP A 260 8.09 8.21 -32.40
C TRP A 260 8.51 8.23 -33.89
N ILE A 261 7.93 9.12 -34.69
CA ILE A 261 8.16 9.20 -36.15
C ILE A 261 9.34 10.13 -36.52
N PHE A 262 9.84 10.92 -35.57
CA PHE A 262 10.98 11.82 -35.72
C PHE A 262 12.10 11.47 -34.74
#